data_AF-A0A7J8UAB7-F1
#
_entry.id   AF-A0A7J8UAB7-F1
#
_cell.length_a   1.000
_cell.length_b   1.000
_cell.length_c   1.000
_cell.angle_alpha   90.00
_cell.angle_beta   90.00
_cell.angle_gamma   90.00
#
_symmetry.space_group_name_H-M   'P 1'
#
loop_
_entity.id
_entity.type
_entity.pdbx_description
1 polymer ?
#
loop_
_entity_poly.entity_id
_entity_poly.type
_entity_poly.pdbx_seq_one_letter_code
_entity_poly.pdbx_strand_id
1 'polypeptide(L)'
;MHGFYFKCTNCFAEMTTKTDPQNKNYVVESGATRNFEPWRAEAEEVERERNRRKSQGMGDAMKSLENRTLDSKREIDILAALDEMKSRKSRHATVSVDSMLDALQRTAAEKAAMFLTLMSSLMQKPKEFVPRISDDVFIYNEDLTCLSNGLNRRKVSEESS
;
A
#
# COMPACT_ATOMS: atom_id res chain seq x y z
N MET A 1 -52.62 -25.96 -7.15
CA MET A 1 -51.74 -25.17 -8.05
C MET A 1 -52.67 -24.43 -9.00
N HIS A 2 -52.57 -23.11 -9.06
CA HIS A 2 -53.49 -22.28 -9.86
C HIS A 2 -52.75 -21.75 -11.10
N GLY A 3 -53.42 -21.80 -12.25
CA GLY A 3 -52.93 -21.28 -13.53
C GLY A 3 -53.66 -20.01 -13.94
N PHE A 4 -52.92 -19.05 -14.45
CA PHE A 4 -53.43 -17.79 -14.97
C PHE A 4 -53.22 -17.73 -16.48
N TYR A 5 -54.25 -17.29 -17.19
CA TYR A 5 -54.25 -17.14 -18.64
C TYR A 5 -54.42 -15.67 -18.98
N PHE A 6 -53.54 -15.16 -19.83
CA PHE A 6 -53.55 -13.77 -20.27
C PHE A 6 -53.17 -13.71 -21.75
N LYS A 7 -53.68 -12.70 -22.45
CA LYS A 7 -53.42 -12.51 -23.88
C LYS A 7 -52.44 -11.38 -24.09
N CYS A 8 -51.50 -11.54 -25.01
CA CYS A 8 -50.60 -10.47 -25.41
C CYS A 8 -51.41 -9.35 -26.08
N THR A 9 -51.16 -8.09 -25.72
CA THR A 9 -51.82 -6.93 -26.32
C THR A 9 -51.40 -6.69 -27.78
N ASN A 10 -50.25 -7.23 -28.21
CA ASN A 10 -49.69 -7.01 -29.54
C ASN A 10 -50.01 -8.14 -30.53
N CYS A 11 -49.79 -9.40 -30.13
CA CYS A 11 -49.98 -10.57 -31.02
C CYS A 11 -51.19 -11.44 -30.67
N PHE A 12 -51.96 -11.10 -29.63
CA PHE A 12 -53.11 -11.87 -29.12
C PHE A 12 -52.82 -13.33 -28.76
N ALA A 13 -51.55 -13.73 -28.73
CA ALA A 13 -51.13 -15.04 -28.27
C ALA A 13 -51.47 -15.21 -26.79
N GLU A 14 -51.91 -16.41 -26.44
CA GLU A 14 -52.16 -16.81 -25.06
C GLU A 14 -50.82 -17.11 -24.37
N MET A 15 -50.67 -16.57 -23.17
CA MET A 15 -49.56 -16.87 -22.29
C MET A 15 -50.09 -17.35 -20.94
N THR A 16 -49.43 -18.36 -20.40
CA THR A 16 -49.88 -19.10 -19.23
C THR A 16 -48.81 -19.08 -18.15
N THR A 17 -49.19 -18.72 -16.93
CA THR A 17 -48.34 -18.81 -15.75
C THR A 17 -48.97 -19.67 -14.67
N LYS A 18 -48.15 -20.36 -13.89
CA LYS A 18 -48.57 -21.10 -12.71
C LYS A 18 -47.95 -20.50 -11.46
N THR A 19 -48.70 -20.50 -10.35
CA THR A 19 -48.15 -20.17 -9.04
C THR A 19 -47.40 -21.37 -8.46
N ASP A 20 -46.16 -21.14 -8.04
CA ASP A 20 -45.36 -22.07 -7.25
C ASP A 20 -45.44 -21.72 -5.76
N PRO A 21 -46.13 -22.53 -4.92
CA PRO A 21 -46.25 -22.28 -3.49
C PRO A 21 -44.93 -22.47 -2.73
N GLN A 22 -43.97 -23.24 -3.25
CA GLN A 22 -42.68 -23.47 -2.58
C GLN A 22 -41.79 -22.23 -2.67
N ASN A 23 -41.72 -21.63 -3.86
CA ASN A 23 -40.85 -20.48 -4.13
C ASN A 23 -41.58 -19.13 -4.03
N LYS A 24 -42.87 -19.11 -3.65
CA LYS A 24 -43.73 -17.91 -3.60
C LYS A 24 -43.65 -17.07 -4.88
N ASN A 25 -43.47 -17.74 -6.02
CA ASN A 25 -43.17 -17.13 -7.32
C ASN A 25 -44.12 -17.65 -8.40
N TYR A 26 -44.20 -16.95 -9.53
CA TYR A 26 -44.90 -17.43 -10.72
C TYR A 26 -43.90 -18.00 -11.73
N VAL A 27 -44.24 -19.14 -12.31
CA VAL A 27 -43.47 -19.81 -13.37
C VAL A 27 -44.26 -19.71 -14.67
N VAL A 28 -43.58 -19.29 -15.74
CA VAL A 28 -44.18 -19.20 -17.08
C VAL A 28 -44.14 -20.59 -17.73
N GLU A 29 -45.28 -21.05 -18.25
CA GLU A 29 -45.38 -22.33 -18.95
C GLU A 29 -45.34 -22.18 -20.48
N SER A 30 -45.98 -21.15 -21.02
CA SER A 30 -46.14 -20.99 -22.47
C SER A 30 -46.34 -19.53 -22.85
N GLY A 31 -45.88 -19.16 -24.05
CA GLY A 31 -46.21 -17.88 -24.70
C GLY A 31 -45.43 -16.64 -24.22
N ALA A 32 -44.53 -16.78 -23.23
CA ALA A 32 -43.69 -15.68 -22.77
C ALA A 32 -42.34 -16.18 -22.22
N THR A 33 -41.38 -15.26 -22.12
CA THR A 33 -40.12 -15.48 -21.41
C THR A 33 -39.97 -14.40 -20.35
N ARG A 34 -39.49 -14.78 -19.17
CA ARG A 34 -39.23 -13.81 -18.10
C ARG A 34 -38.00 -12.97 -18.45
N ASN A 35 -38.02 -11.69 -18.08
CA ASN A 35 -36.82 -10.86 -18.17
C ASN A 35 -35.67 -11.47 -17.35
N PHE A 36 -34.45 -11.37 -17.85
CA PHE A 36 -33.26 -11.81 -17.11
C PHE A 36 -32.94 -10.79 -16.02
N GLU A 37 -32.77 -11.30 -14.80
CA GLU A 37 -32.49 -10.51 -13.60
C GLU A 37 -31.15 -10.98 -13.02
N PRO A 38 -30.05 -10.24 -13.24
CA PRO A 38 -28.71 -10.66 -12.79
C PRO A 38 -28.65 -10.99 -11.29
N TRP A 39 -29.33 -10.22 -10.45
CA TRP A 39 -29.39 -10.42 -9.01
C TRP A 39 -30.04 -11.75 -8.59
N ARG A 40 -30.93 -12.34 -9.42
CA ARG A 40 -31.52 -13.65 -9.13
C ARG A 40 -30.54 -14.79 -9.38
N ALA A 41 -29.73 -14.68 -10.44
CA ALA A 41 -28.67 -15.64 -10.70
C ALA A 41 -27.61 -15.62 -9.58
N GLU A 42 -27.21 -14.41 -9.16
CA GLU A 42 -26.27 -14.22 -8.05
C GLU A 42 -26.82 -14.79 -6.73
N ALA A 43 -28.09 -14.50 -6.40
CA ALA A 43 -28.71 -15.02 -5.18
C ALA A 43 -28.79 -16.57 -5.17
N GLU A 44 -29.09 -17.19 -6.32
CA GLU A 44 -29.11 -18.64 -6.45
C GLU A 44 -27.71 -19.26 -6.27
N GLU A 45 -26.68 -18.62 -6.83
CA GLU A 45 -25.29 -19.06 -6.67
C GLU A 45 -24.81 -18.94 -5.21
N VAL A 46 -25.11 -17.81 -4.56
CA VAL A 46 -24.79 -17.59 -3.14
C VAL A 46 -25.47 -18.63 -2.25
N GLU A 47 -26.75 -18.92 -2.48
CA GLU A 47 -27.48 -19.92 -1.68
C GLU A 47 -26.96 -21.34 -1.96
N ARG A 48 -26.60 -21.66 -3.21
CA ARG A 48 -25.99 -22.95 -3.58
C ARG A 48 -24.64 -23.14 -2.87
N GLU A 49 -23.79 -22.12 -2.88
CA GLU A 49 -22.50 -22.13 -2.20
C GLU A 49 -22.66 -22.22 -0.68
N ARG A 50 -23.62 -21.49 -0.11
CA ARG A 50 -23.96 -21.55 1.31
C ARG A 50 -24.42 -22.96 1.70
N ASN A 51 -25.28 -23.59 0.91
CA ASN A 51 -25.75 -24.95 1.17
C ASN A 51 -24.64 -25.98 1.03
N ARG A 52 -23.72 -25.80 0.07
CA ARG A 52 -22.52 -26.64 -0.05
C ARG A 52 -21.63 -26.55 1.20
N ARG A 53 -21.40 -25.34 1.73
CA ARG A 53 -20.64 -25.16 2.98
C ARG A 53 -21.34 -25.80 4.18
N LYS A 54 -22.67 -25.61 4.29
CA LYS A 54 -23.47 -26.22 5.35
C LYS A 54 -23.44 -27.75 5.28
N SER A 55 -23.61 -28.34 4.09
CA SER A 55 -23.61 -29.80 3.92
C SER A 55 -22.25 -30.42 4.21
N GLN A 56 -21.15 -29.75 3.85
CA GLN A 56 -19.79 -30.19 4.18
C GLN A 56 -19.45 -30.15 5.68
N GLY A 57 -20.22 -29.41 6.47
CA GLY A 57 -20.15 -29.39 7.94
C GLY A 57 -21.27 -30.19 8.61
N MET A 58 -22.19 -30.78 7.84
CA MET A 58 -23.35 -31.49 8.37
C MET A 58 -22.90 -32.87 8.86
N GLY A 59 -22.63 -32.97 10.16
CA GLY A 59 -22.12 -34.17 10.82
C GLY A 59 -20.91 -33.93 11.71
N ASP A 60 -20.23 -32.78 11.57
CA ASP A 60 -19.07 -32.41 12.39
C ASP A 60 -19.26 -31.04 13.03
N ALA A 61 -19.64 -31.05 14.32
CA ALA A 61 -19.87 -29.86 15.11
C ALA A 61 -18.59 -29.02 15.29
N MET A 62 -17.40 -29.64 15.28
CA MET A 62 -16.13 -28.93 15.45
C MET A 62 -15.80 -28.11 14.21
N LYS A 63 -15.99 -28.69 13.02
CA LYS A 63 -15.79 -27.99 11.73
C LYS A 63 -16.74 -26.80 11.54
N SER A 64 -18.00 -26.93 11.97
CA SER A 64 -18.95 -25.81 11.96
C SER A 64 -18.50 -24.67 12.86
N LEU A 65 -17.99 -25.00 14.06
CA LEU A 65 -17.46 -24.02 15.00
C LEU A 65 -16.20 -23.31 14.46
N GLU A 66 -15.27 -24.05 13.87
CA GLU A 66 -14.06 -23.51 13.24
C GLU A 66 -14.38 -22.55 12.08
N ASN A 67 -15.34 -22.90 11.21
CA ASN A 67 -15.76 -22.00 10.14
C ASN A 67 -16.32 -20.68 10.69
N ARG A 68 -17.13 -20.75 11.76
CA ARG A 68 -17.68 -19.54 12.40
C ARG A 68 -16.58 -18.66 13.00
N THR A 69 -15.56 -19.24 13.63
CA THR A 69 -14.46 -18.46 14.22
C THR A 69 -13.57 -17.85 13.16
N LEU A 70 -13.31 -18.57 12.06
CA LEU A 70 -12.58 -18.04 10.90
C LEU A 70 -13.34 -16.89 10.23
N ASP A 71 -14.65 -17.03 10.03
CA ASP A 71 -15.48 -15.96 9.46
C ASP A 71 -15.50 -14.74 10.39
N SER A 72 -15.70 -14.94 11.70
CA SER A 72 -15.64 -13.87 12.70
C SER A 72 -14.28 -13.16 12.70
N LYS A 73 -13.18 -13.90 12.57
CA LYS A 73 -11.84 -13.32 12.49
C LYS A 73 -11.67 -12.45 11.25
N ARG A 74 -12.09 -12.94 10.08
CA ARG A 74 -12.02 -12.17 8.83
C ARG A 74 -12.85 -10.89 8.91
N GLU A 75 -14.04 -10.97 9.49
CA GLU A 75 -14.89 -9.79 9.71
C GLU A 75 -14.20 -8.77 10.62
N ILE A 76 -13.58 -9.21 11.72
CA ILE A 76 -12.80 -8.34 12.62
C ILE A 76 -11.62 -7.68 11.87
N ASP A 77 -10.86 -8.45 11.10
CA ASP A 77 -9.70 -7.94 10.34
C ASP A 77 -10.12 -6.89 9.31
N ILE A 78 -11.25 -7.11 8.61
CA ILE A 78 -11.83 -6.15 7.66
C ILE A 78 -12.26 -4.87 8.38
N LEU A 79 -12.96 -5.00 9.52
CA LEU A 79 -13.40 -3.85 10.30
C LEU A 79 -12.22 -3.03 10.85
N ALA A 80 -11.16 -3.70 11.31
CA ALA A 80 -9.94 -3.04 11.75
C ALA A 80 -9.26 -2.26 10.61
N ALA A 81 -9.17 -2.85 9.41
CA ALA A 81 -8.63 -2.19 8.23
C ALA A 81 -9.47 -0.96 7.81
N LEU A 82 -10.80 -1.08 7.86
CA LEU A 82 -11.71 0.03 7.58
C LEU A 82 -11.56 1.17 8.61
N ASP A 83 -11.43 0.83 9.89
CA ASP A 83 -11.25 1.83 10.95
C ASP A 83 -9.90 2.54 10.84
N GLU A 84 -8.84 1.81 10.48
CA GLU A 84 -7.54 2.43 10.18
C GLU A 84 -7.63 3.43 9.02
N MET A 85 -8.26 3.04 7.91
CA MET A 85 -8.45 3.94 6.77
C MET A 85 -9.30 5.16 7.14
N LYS A 86 -10.35 4.97 7.95
CA LYS A 86 -11.20 6.06 8.44
C LYS A 86 -10.43 7.00 9.37
N SER A 87 -9.63 6.46 10.28
CA SER A 87 -8.77 7.21 11.19
C SER A 87 -7.73 8.03 10.42
N ARG A 88 -7.05 7.43 9.43
CA ARG A 88 -6.14 8.13 8.53
C ARG A 88 -6.87 9.27 7.80
N LYS A 89 -8.02 8.99 7.19
CA LYS A 89 -8.82 10.01 6.48
C LYS A 89 -9.26 11.15 7.40
N SER A 90 -9.68 10.84 8.62
CA SER A 90 -10.06 11.84 9.64
C SER A 90 -8.89 12.76 9.99
N ARG A 91 -7.70 12.21 10.24
CA ARG A 91 -6.49 13.00 10.52
C ARG A 91 -6.10 13.90 9.34
N HIS A 92 -6.27 13.42 8.12
CA HIS A 92 -5.96 14.18 6.90
C HIS A 92 -7.08 15.13 6.46
N ALA A 93 -8.23 15.17 7.14
CA ALA A 93 -9.37 16.00 6.73
C ALA A 93 -9.09 17.51 6.81
N THR A 94 -8.18 17.92 7.70
CA THR A 94 -7.80 19.33 7.89
C THR A 94 -6.71 19.80 6.93
N VAL A 95 -6.04 18.88 6.23
CA VAL A 95 -4.92 19.21 5.34
C VAL A 95 -5.38 19.07 3.90
N SER A 96 -5.42 20.19 3.17
CA SER A 96 -5.70 20.17 1.74
C SER A 96 -4.53 19.56 0.94
N VAL A 97 -4.83 19.00 -0.23
CA VAL A 97 -3.81 18.45 -1.14
C VAL A 97 -2.77 19.51 -1.50
N ASP A 98 -3.20 20.75 -1.76
CA ASP A 98 -2.32 21.87 -2.10
C ASP A 98 -1.38 22.25 -0.95
N SER A 99 -1.86 22.20 0.29
CA SER A 99 -1.02 22.44 1.48
C SER A 99 0.06 21.37 1.65
N MET A 100 -0.26 20.10 1.36
CA MET A 100 0.74 19.02 1.37
C MET A 100 1.79 19.20 0.27
N LEU A 101 1.37 19.62 -0.94
CA LEU A 101 2.29 19.87 -2.05
C LEU A 101 3.24 21.04 -1.76
N ASP A 102 2.73 22.14 -1.22
CA ASP A 102 3.54 23.29 -0.84
C ASP A 102 4.56 22.93 0.26
N ALA A 103 4.16 22.15 1.27
CA ALA A 103 5.07 21.65 2.30
C ALA A 103 6.20 20.76 1.71
N LEU A 104 5.90 19.91 0.73
CA LEU A 104 6.91 19.10 0.04
C LEU A 104 7.89 19.96 -0.77
N GLN A 105 7.39 20.99 -1.46
CA GLN A 105 8.23 21.90 -2.23
C GLN A 105 9.17 22.71 -1.32
N ARG A 106 8.65 23.22 -0.19
CA ARG A 106 9.44 23.95 0.82
C ARG A 106 10.55 23.08 1.41
N THR A 107 10.21 21.86 1.84
CA THR A 107 11.21 20.93 2.40
C THR A 107 12.26 20.50 1.38
N ALA A 108 11.90 20.37 0.09
CA ALA A 108 12.87 20.12 -0.97
C ALA A 108 13.82 21.31 -1.19
N ALA A 109 13.30 22.54 -1.20
CA ALA A 109 14.09 23.77 -1.32
C ALA A 109 15.05 23.96 -0.13
N GLU A 110 14.57 23.72 1.10
CA GLU A 110 15.39 23.78 2.32
C GLU A 110 16.55 22.78 2.28
N LYS A 111 16.27 21.52 1.90
CA LYS A 111 17.32 20.50 1.75
C LYS A 111 18.35 20.86 0.67
N ALA A 112 17.91 21.42 -0.46
CA ALA A 112 18.82 21.89 -1.51
C ALA A 112 19.72 23.03 -1.02
N ALA A 113 19.18 23.99 -0.27
CA ALA A 113 19.95 25.09 0.31
C ALA A 113 20.95 24.61 1.38
N MET A 114 20.55 23.68 2.24
CA MET A 114 21.46 23.04 3.20
C MET A 114 22.58 22.29 2.50
N PHE A 115 22.26 21.54 1.44
CA PHE A 115 23.25 20.81 0.65
C PHE A 115 24.26 21.77 -0.01
N LEU A 116 23.78 22.85 -0.63
CA LEU A 116 24.64 23.86 -1.24
C LEU A 116 25.58 24.51 -0.22
N THR A 117 25.05 24.83 0.96
CA THR A 117 25.83 25.40 2.08
C THR A 117 26.92 24.42 2.53
N LEU A 118 26.57 23.14 2.71
CA LEU A 118 27.54 22.09 3.07
C LEU A 118 28.63 21.92 2.00
N MET A 119 28.27 21.92 0.72
CA MET A 119 29.24 21.85 -0.38
C MET A 119 30.20 23.04 -0.37
N SER A 120 29.70 24.26 -0.14
CA SER A 120 30.54 25.45 -0.06
C SER A 120 31.54 25.40 1.11
N SER A 121 31.12 24.86 2.27
CA SER A 121 31.97 24.69 3.44
C SER A 121 33.07 23.63 3.23
N LEU A 122 32.77 22.54 2.50
CA LEU A 122 33.77 21.51 2.17
C LEU A 122 34.84 22.03 1.20
N MET A 123 34.47 22.94 0.30
CA MET A 123 35.38 23.52 -0.70
C MET A 123 36.33 24.60 -0.14
N GLN A 124 36.07 25.14 1.06
CA GLN A 124 36.92 26.15 1.71
C GLN A 124 38.08 25.55 2.53
N LYS A 125 38.20 24.21 2.62
CA LYS A 125 39.41 23.61 3.21
C LYS A 125 40.62 23.96 2.32
N PRO A 126 41.69 24.56 2.88
CA PRO A 126 42.85 24.93 2.09
C PRO A 126 43.45 23.66 1.47
N LYS A 127 43.63 23.65 0.14
CA LYS A 127 44.41 22.61 -0.55
C LYS A 127 45.79 22.59 0.09
N GLU A 128 46.20 21.47 0.67
CA GLU A 128 47.59 21.25 1.05
C GLU A 128 48.45 21.51 -0.19
N PHE A 129 49.21 22.60 -0.15
CA PHE A 129 50.14 22.96 -1.20
C PHE A 129 51.32 21.99 -1.13
N VAL A 130 51.31 20.99 -2.00
CA VAL A 130 52.46 20.09 -2.18
C VAL A 130 53.48 20.83 -3.04
N PRO A 131 54.65 21.23 -2.52
CA PRO A 131 55.67 21.89 -3.33
C PRO A 131 56.22 20.90 -4.36
N ARG A 132 56.44 21.35 -5.60
CA ARG A 132 57.21 20.56 -6.57
C ARG A 132 58.68 20.65 -6.21
N ILE A 133 59.33 19.51 -6.02
CA ILE A 133 60.78 19.42 -5.91
C ILE A 133 61.36 19.74 -7.30
N SER A 134 62.34 20.65 -7.35
CA SER A 134 63.03 21.01 -8.59
C SER A 134 64.08 19.94 -8.92
N ASP A 135 64.07 19.42 -10.15
CA ASP A 135 64.96 18.32 -10.60
C ASP A 135 66.41 18.76 -10.91
N ASP A 136 66.79 20.00 -10.56
CA ASP A 136 68.10 20.57 -10.87
C ASP A 136 68.96 20.77 -9.61
N VAL A 137 69.46 19.68 -9.03
CA VAL A 137 70.65 19.74 -8.15
C VAL A 137 71.63 18.65 -8.59
N PHE A 138 72.44 18.98 -9.58
CA PHE A 138 73.73 18.31 -9.81
C PHE A 138 74.63 18.58 -8.61
N ILE A 139 74.86 17.57 -7.78
CA ILE A 139 75.85 17.61 -6.69
C ILE A 139 77.25 17.55 -7.33
N TYR A 140 78.01 18.63 -7.23
CA TYR A 140 79.47 18.55 -7.21
C TYR A 140 80.04 19.49 -6.13
N ASN A 141 80.78 18.85 -5.21
CA ASN A 141 81.74 19.35 -4.23
C ASN A 141 81.22 19.85 -2.86
N GLU A 142 81.36 18.93 -1.89
CA GLU A 142 82.27 19.05 -0.73
C GLU A 142 82.25 20.37 0.05
N ASP A 143 81.38 20.43 1.06
CA ASP A 143 81.81 20.77 2.43
C ASP A 143 80.71 20.39 3.44
N LEU A 144 81.05 19.50 4.38
CA LEU A 144 80.27 19.28 5.59
C LEU A 144 80.29 20.56 6.42
N THR A 145 79.12 21.07 6.81
CA THR A 145 78.72 21.42 8.19
C THR A 145 77.62 22.47 8.22
N CYS A 146 76.38 22.04 8.50
CA CYS A 146 75.51 22.80 9.39
C CYS A 146 74.66 21.81 10.20
N LEU A 147 75.32 21.21 11.19
CA LEU A 147 74.66 20.64 12.35
C LEU A 147 73.91 21.76 13.08
N SER A 148 72.77 21.35 13.63
CA SER A 148 72.09 21.95 14.78
C SER A 148 71.21 23.18 14.49
N ASN A 149 69.90 23.01 14.64
CA ASN A 149 69.23 23.24 15.93
C ASN A 149 67.71 23.04 15.80
N GLY A 150 67.11 22.42 16.81
CA GLY A 150 65.66 22.54 17.04
C GLY A 150 64.87 21.24 17.21
N LEU A 151 65.38 20.27 17.97
CA LEU A 151 64.50 19.32 18.65
C LEU A 151 63.55 20.11 19.57
N ASN A 152 62.25 20.05 19.31
CA ASN A 152 61.23 20.22 20.34
C ASN A 152 60.13 19.17 20.18
N ARG A 153 60.38 18.02 20.81
CA ARG A 153 59.35 17.08 21.26
C ARG A 153 58.48 17.77 22.33
N ARG A 154 57.15 17.78 22.16
CA ARG A 154 56.18 17.66 23.25
C ARG A 154 55.05 16.75 22.75
N LYS A 155 55.12 15.47 23.15
CA LYS A 155 54.30 14.81 24.18
C LYS A 155 52.90 14.45 23.67
N VAL A 156 52.79 13.19 23.26
CA VAL A 156 51.57 12.39 23.25
C VAL A 156 51.13 12.18 24.70
N SER A 157 49.84 12.34 24.96
CA SER A 157 49.13 11.69 26.06
C SER A 157 47.79 11.21 25.53
N GLU A 158 47.60 9.90 25.65
CA GLU A 158 46.39 9.13 25.38
C GLU A 158 45.22 9.49 26.30
N GLU A 159 44.03 9.19 25.79
CA GLU A 159 42.75 8.78 26.41
C GLU A 159 42.49 9.05 27.90
N SER A 160 41.30 9.58 28.21
CA SER A 160 40.27 8.80 28.93
C SER A 160 38.90 9.50 28.99
N SER A 161 37.86 8.68 28.73
CA SER A 161 36.44 8.76 29.15
C SER A 161 35.48 9.77 28.51
#